data_AF-A0A928P1I6-F1
#
_entry.id   AF-A0A928P1I6-F1
#
_cell.length_a   1.000
_cell.length_b   1.000
_cell.length_c   1.000
_cell.angle_alpha   90.00
_cell.angle_beta   90.00
_cell.angle_gamma   90.00
#
_symmetry.space_group_name_H-M   'P 1'
#
loop_
_entity.id
_entity.type
_entity.pdbx_description
1 polymer ?
#
loop_
_entity_poly.entity_id
_entity_poly.type
_entity_poly.pdbx_seq_one_letter_code
_entity_poly.pdbx_strand_id
1 'polypeptide(L)'
;MKRTVLIVVVLIIIGLVAWLCIDALSTPKEEKAAKYLENDKAHLEQVAEYLSNSGLTDFCLSDDSGYDSATNRKIIRDTAVLNEVEYLFDKHGYKEIKKEGATVRFVRWTYMHGFEAGICYAPDGRPQIEFLTATKHLSVKGWYYYEADYNEWRTNN
;
A
#
# COMPACT_ATOMS: atom_id res chain seq x y z
N MET A 1 -38.68 -33.55 -6.81
CA MET A 1 -37.30 -33.93 -6.41
C MET A 1 -36.23 -33.22 -7.24
N LYS A 2 -36.14 -33.41 -8.58
CA LYS A 2 -35.08 -32.79 -9.42
C LYS A 2 -35.06 -31.24 -9.39
N ARG A 3 -36.22 -30.57 -9.40
CA ARG A 3 -36.33 -29.10 -9.34
C ARG A 3 -35.91 -28.53 -7.98
N THR A 4 -36.27 -29.20 -6.88
CA THR A 4 -35.91 -28.78 -5.53
C THR A 4 -34.40 -28.88 -5.28
N VAL A 5 -33.76 -29.94 -5.79
CA VAL A 5 -32.30 -30.12 -5.73
C VAL A 5 -31.57 -29.03 -6.53
N LEU A 6 -32.05 -28.69 -7.73
CA LEU A 6 -31.45 -27.63 -8.56
C LEU A 6 -31.47 -26.26 -7.86
N ILE A 7 -32.60 -25.90 -7.23
CA ILE A 7 -32.74 -24.61 -6.53
C ILE A 7 -31.76 -24.53 -5.35
N VAL A 8 -31.60 -25.60 -4.57
CA VAL A 8 -30.66 -25.65 -3.45
C VAL A 8 -29.22 -25.48 -3.93
N VAL A 9 -28.84 -26.16 -5.03
CA VAL A 9 -27.49 -26.03 -5.61
C VAL A 9 -27.22 -24.59 -6.09
N VAL A 10 -28.18 -23.95 -6.75
CA VAL A 10 -28.04 -22.55 -7.20
C VAL A 10 -27.86 -21.60 -6.02
N LEU A 11 -28.62 -21.76 -4.93
CA LEU A 11 -28.48 -20.93 -3.73
C LEU A 11 -27.13 -21.11 -3.05
N ILE A 12 -26.58 -22.33 -3.03
CA ILE A 12 -25.23 -22.60 -2.50
C ILE A 12 -24.18 -21.88 -3.36
N ILE A 13 -24.29 -21.94 -4.69
CA ILE A 13 -23.36 -21.27 -5.60
C ILE A 13 -23.43 -19.75 -5.41
N ILE A 14 -24.63 -19.17 -5.34
CA ILE A 14 -24.80 -17.73 -5.08
C ILE A 14 -24.20 -17.35 -3.73
N GLY A 15 -24.41 -18.16 -2.69
CA GLY A 15 -23.81 -17.94 -1.38
C GLY A 15 -22.28 -17.97 -1.42
N LEU A 16 -21.68 -18.92 -2.14
CA LEU A 16 -20.23 -19.02 -2.33
C LEU A 16 -19.66 -17.84 -3.12
N VAL A 17 -20.33 -17.43 -4.20
CA VAL A 17 -19.92 -16.26 -5.00
C VAL A 17 -20.04 -14.97 -4.18
N ALA A 18 -21.14 -14.79 -3.44
CA ALA A 18 -21.33 -13.64 -2.57
C ALA A 18 -20.26 -13.57 -1.47
N TRP A 19 -19.91 -14.70 -0.86
CA TRP A 19 -18.82 -14.77 0.12
C TRP A 19 -17.48 -14.39 -0.52
N LEU A 20 -17.13 -14.97 -1.66
CA LEU A 20 -15.89 -14.65 -2.39
C LEU A 20 -15.82 -13.16 -2.77
N CYS A 21 -16.95 -12.54 -3.12
CA CYS A 21 -17.02 -11.10 -3.37
C CYS A 21 -16.81 -10.27 -2.10
N ILE A 22 -17.35 -10.68 -0.95
CA ILE A 22 -17.17 -9.98 0.34
C ILE A 22 -15.71 -10.02 0.79
N ASP A 23 -15.04 -11.17 0.67
CA ASP A 23 -13.61 -11.28 1.02
C ASP A 23 -12.73 -10.46 0.07
N ALA A 24 -13.12 -10.34 -1.21
CA ALA A 24 -12.45 -9.47 -2.19
C ALA A 24 -12.71 -7.98 -1.94
N LEU A 25 -13.85 -7.62 -1.34
CA LEU A 25 -14.23 -6.26 -0.95
C LEU A 25 -13.68 -5.84 0.41
N SER A 26 -13.30 -6.80 1.26
CA SER A 26 -12.68 -6.49 2.55
C SER A 26 -11.31 -5.85 2.35
N THR A 27 -11.10 -4.69 2.96
CA THR A 27 -9.81 -4.00 3.00
C THR A 27 -8.69 -4.99 3.33
N PRO A 28 -7.54 -4.92 2.64
CA PRO A 28 -6.44 -5.84 2.89
C PRO A 28 -5.98 -5.70 4.34
N LYS A 29 -6.40 -6.68 5.15
CA LYS A 29 -6.14 -6.74 6.59
C LYS A 29 -4.64 -6.64 6.85
N GLU A 30 -4.28 -5.89 7.89
CA GLU A 30 -2.95 -5.78 8.50
C GLU A 30 -2.08 -7.05 8.40
N GLU A 31 -2.65 -8.24 8.65
CA GLU A 31 -1.93 -9.52 8.55
C GLU A 31 -1.27 -9.72 7.18
N LYS A 32 -1.91 -9.26 6.10
CA LYS A 32 -1.33 -9.25 4.76
C LYS A 32 -0.16 -8.26 4.69
N ALA A 33 -0.30 -7.06 5.25
CA ALA A 33 0.76 -6.06 5.26
C ALA A 33 2.01 -6.55 6.02
N ALA A 34 1.83 -7.24 7.15
CA ALA A 34 2.95 -7.87 7.87
C ALA A 34 3.69 -8.90 7.01
N LYS A 35 2.95 -9.76 6.29
CA LYS A 35 3.54 -10.74 5.38
C LYS A 35 4.26 -10.09 4.19
N TYR A 36 3.71 -9.02 3.63
CA TYR A 36 4.36 -8.27 2.55
C TYR A 36 5.62 -7.57 3.03
N LEU A 37 5.60 -6.97 4.23
CA LEU A 37 6.80 -6.42 4.84
C LEU A 37 7.86 -7.50 5.03
N GLU A 38 7.49 -8.69 5.51
CA GLU A 38 8.44 -9.80 5.69
C GLU A 38 9.08 -10.25 4.37
N ASN A 39 8.27 -10.42 3.32
CA ASN A 39 8.73 -10.87 2.01
C ASN A 39 9.59 -9.83 1.30
N ASP A 40 9.21 -8.55 1.40
CA ASP A 40 9.79 -7.47 0.59
C ASP A 40 10.79 -6.63 1.40
N LYS A 41 11.11 -7.06 2.63
CA LYS A 41 11.79 -6.25 3.65
C LYS A 41 13.04 -5.56 3.14
N ALA A 42 13.96 -6.31 2.53
CA ALA A 42 15.24 -5.79 2.09
C ALA A 42 15.08 -4.68 1.04
N HIS A 43 14.17 -4.90 0.08
CA HIS A 43 13.86 -3.94 -0.98
C HIS A 43 13.24 -2.65 -0.40
N LEU A 44 12.26 -2.83 0.49
CA LEU A 44 11.59 -1.71 1.18
C LEU A 44 12.58 -0.91 2.04
N GLU A 45 13.45 -1.58 2.80
CA GLU A 45 14.45 -0.93 3.67
C GLU A 45 15.47 -0.13 2.87
N GLN A 46 16.01 -0.69 1.78
CA GLN A 46 16.98 0.00 0.95
C GLN A 46 16.40 1.26 0.30
N VAL A 47 15.16 1.18 -0.19
CA VAL A 47 14.47 2.34 -0.76
C VAL A 47 14.14 3.37 0.33
N ALA A 48 13.61 2.93 1.48
CA ALA A 48 13.27 3.82 2.59
C ALA A 48 14.50 4.55 3.16
N GLU A 49 15.64 3.86 3.29
CA GLU A 49 16.90 4.43 3.76
C GLU A 49 17.42 5.49 2.78
N TYR A 50 17.47 5.15 1.48
CA TYR A 50 17.89 6.09 0.45
C TYR A 50 17.05 7.37 0.47
N LEU A 51 15.72 7.22 0.51
CA LEU A 51 14.79 8.33 0.49
C LEU A 51 14.83 9.16 1.77
N SER A 52 15.02 8.53 2.93
CA SER A 52 15.19 9.22 4.20
C SER A 52 16.44 10.10 4.22
N ASN A 53 17.51 9.68 3.53
CA ASN A 53 18.77 10.40 3.44
C ASN A 53 18.88 11.36 2.24
N SER A 54 17.86 11.42 1.37
CA SER A 54 17.89 12.20 0.13
C SER A 54 17.79 13.73 0.30
N GLY A 55 17.40 14.19 1.49
CA GLY A 55 17.09 15.61 1.76
C GLY A 55 15.81 16.12 1.10
N LEU A 56 15.08 15.27 0.37
CA LEU A 56 13.79 15.59 -0.21
C LEU A 56 12.69 15.52 0.86
N THR A 57 11.74 16.43 0.80
CA THR A 57 10.63 16.50 1.76
C THR A 57 9.34 15.91 1.24
N ASP A 58 9.11 16.02 -0.07
CA ASP A 58 7.87 15.60 -0.71
C ASP A 58 8.13 15.19 -2.16
N PHE A 59 7.61 14.02 -2.56
CA PHE A 59 7.55 13.56 -3.95
C PHE A 59 6.64 12.33 -4.06
N CYS A 60 6.24 12.00 -5.29
CA CYS A 60 5.55 10.76 -5.62
C CYS A 60 6.25 10.08 -6.81
N LEU A 61 6.51 8.77 -6.71
CA LEU A 61 6.88 7.91 -7.83
C LEU A 61 5.67 7.05 -8.18
N SER A 62 5.20 7.14 -9.43
CA SER A 62 4.10 6.34 -9.98
C SER A 62 4.57 5.25 -10.94
N ASP A 63 5.87 5.18 -11.20
CA ASP A 63 6.53 4.16 -12.01
C ASP A 63 7.95 3.88 -11.49
N ASP A 64 8.63 2.97 -12.17
CA ASP A 64 9.98 2.50 -11.86
C ASP A 64 11.10 3.38 -12.43
N SER A 65 10.78 4.50 -13.09
CA SER A 65 11.79 5.34 -13.76
C SER A 65 12.65 6.15 -12.80
N GLY A 66 12.19 6.29 -11.56
CA GLY A 66 12.81 7.12 -10.52
C GLY A 66 12.58 8.61 -10.71
N TYR A 67 11.62 9.01 -11.56
CA TYR A 67 11.19 10.40 -11.74
C TYR A 67 9.95 10.71 -10.91
N ASP A 68 9.95 11.89 -10.30
CA ASP A 68 8.76 12.40 -9.59
C ASP A 68 7.62 12.65 -10.58
N SER A 69 6.46 12.04 -10.33
CA SER A 69 5.26 12.12 -11.16
C SER A 69 4.75 13.54 -11.32
N ALA A 70 4.96 14.42 -10.32
CA ALA A 70 4.46 15.78 -10.36
C ALA A 70 5.42 16.74 -11.10
N THR A 71 6.72 16.63 -10.84
CA THR A 71 7.71 17.60 -11.34
C THR A 71 8.54 17.09 -12.52
N ASN A 72 8.44 15.80 -12.86
CA ASN A 72 9.28 15.11 -13.83
C ASN A 72 10.79 15.29 -13.55
N ARG A 73 11.17 15.46 -12.28
CA ARG A 73 12.56 15.53 -11.83
C ARG A 73 13.04 14.14 -11.47
N LYS A 74 14.23 13.73 -11.94
CA LYS A 74 14.85 12.48 -11.49
C LYS A 74 15.19 12.57 -10.00
N ILE A 75 14.52 11.76 -9.19
CA ILE A 75 14.68 11.67 -7.74
C ILE A 75 15.71 10.59 -7.40
N ILE A 76 15.51 9.38 -7.94
CA ILE A 76 16.39 8.25 -7.69
C ILE A 76 17.44 8.19 -8.81
N ARG A 77 18.70 8.42 -8.44
CA ARG A 77 19.85 8.35 -9.37
C ARG A 77 20.72 7.12 -9.15
N ASP A 78 20.62 6.54 -7.96
CA ASP A 78 21.37 5.34 -7.62
C ASP A 78 20.73 4.14 -8.34
N THR A 79 21.53 3.48 -9.19
CA THR A 79 21.06 2.35 -10.00
C THR A 79 20.66 1.15 -9.14
N ALA A 80 21.33 0.91 -8.01
CA ALA A 80 20.97 -0.20 -7.14
C ALA A 80 19.59 0.07 -6.52
N VAL A 81 19.34 1.28 -6.02
CA VAL A 81 18.01 1.66 -5.50
C VAL A 81 16.94 1.63 -6.58
N LEU A 82 17.28 2.04 -7.81
CA LEU A 82 16.34 1.98 -8.94
C LEU A 82 15.91 0.54 -9.25
N ASN A 83 16.83 -0.43 -9.19
CA ASN A 83 16.50 -1.84 -9.37
C ASN A 83 15.55 -2.35 -8.27
N GLU A 84 15.70 -1.86 -7.04
CA GLU A 84 14.77 -2.20 -5.95
C GLU A 84 13.38 -1.62 -6.20
N VAL A 85 13.30 -0.39 -6.72
CA VAL A 85 12.03 0.22 -7.12
C VAL A 85 11.37 -0.56 -8.25
N GLU A 86 12.10 -0.87 -9.32
CA GLU A 86 11.61 -1.72 -10.41
C GLU A 86 11.06 -3.05 -9.88
N TYR A 87 11.82 -3.70 -8.99
CA TYR A 87 11.39 -4.96 -8.38
C TYR A 87 10.07 -4.83 -7.59
N LEU A 88 9.93 -3.77 -6.78
CA LEU A 88 8.71 -3.52 -6.01
C LEU A 88 7.50 -3.29 -6.94
N PHE A 89 7.65 -2.50 -8.00
CA PHE A 89 6.55 -2.20 -8.92
C PHE A 89 6.19 -3.43 -9.77
N ASP A 90 7.17 -4.00 -10.47
CA ASP A 90 6.92 -5.02 -11.51
C ASP A 90 6.68 -6.42 -10.95
N LYS A 91 7.36 -6.79 -9.85
CA LYS A 91 7.31 -8.15 -9.31
C LYS A 91 6.37 -8.28 -8.13
N HIS A 92 6.16 -7.19 -7.40
CA HIS A 92 5.36 -7.20 -6.18
C HIS A 92 4.10 -6.36 -6.26
N GLY A 93 3.91 -5.57 -7.31
CA GLY A 93 2.64 -4.89 -7.57
C GLY A 93 2.36 -3.73 -6.60
N TYR A 94 3.40 -3.12 -6.03
CA TYR A 94 3.28 -1.78 -5.47
C TYR A 94 2.88 -0.80 -6.58
N LYS A 95 2.17 0.26 -6.20
CA LYS A 95 1.54 1.21 -7.12
C LYS A 95 2.26 2.54 -7.14
N GLU A 96 2.64 3.01 -5.95
CA GLU A 96 3.30 4.31 -5.79
C GLU A 96 4.27 4.26 -4.61
N ILE A 97 5.33 5.06 -4.68
CA ILE A 97 6.20 5.35 -3.55
C ILE A 97 6.15 6.84 -3.29
N LYS A 98 5.71 7.23 -2.09
CA LYS A 98 5.55 8.64 -1.72
C LYS A 98 6.44 8.97 -0.56
N LYS A 99 6.89 10.21 -0.49
CA LYS A 99 7.52 10.76 0.72
C LYS A 99 6.73 11.97 1.17
N GLU A 100 6.39 12.03 2.45
CA GLU A 100 5.82 13.21 3.10
C GLU A 100 6.59 13.43 4.40
N GLY A 101 7.41 14.49 4.44
CA GLY A 101 8.31 14.77 5.54
C GLY A 101 9.24 13.59 5.83
N ALA A 102 9.20 13.08 7.06
CA ALA A 102 10.02 11.94 7.48
C ALA A 102 9.44 10.58 7.04
N THR A 103 8.18 10.54 6.58
CA THR A 103 7.49 9.28 6.26
C THR A 103 7.71 8.92 4.80
N VAL A 104 8.06 7.67 4.52
CA VAL A 104 8.02 7.12 3.15
C VAL A 104 6.99 6.00 3.09
N ARG A 105 6.06 6.12 2.14
CA ARG A 105 4.93 5.23 1.92
C ARG A 105 5.18 4.38 0.68
N PHE A 106 4.80 3.12 0.77
CA PHE A 106 4.77 2.16 -0.32
C PHE A 106 3.31 1.76 -0.51
N VAL A 107 2.64 2.44 -1.43
CA VAL A 107 1.22 2.23 -1.74
C VAL A 107 1.09 0.88 -2.45
N ARG A 108 0.22 0.01 -1.93
CA ARG A 108 -0.04 -1.30 -2.55
C ARG A 108 -1.49 -1.49 -2.92
N TRP A 109 -2.39 -0.88 -2.17
CA TRP A 109 -3.82 -1.03 -2.35
C TRP A 109 -4.46 0.33 -2.55
N THR A 110 -5.26 0.41 -3.60
CA THR A 110 -6.08 1.56 -3.92
C THR A 110 -7.42 1.03 -4.41
N TYR A 111 -8.51 1.67 -4.02
CA TYR A 111 -9.82 1.41 -4.61
C TYR A 111 -10.68 2.68 -4.52
N MET A 112 -11.50 2.91 -5.54
CA MET A 112 -12.39 4.09 -5.62
C MET A 112 -11.64 5.44 -5.46
N HIS A 113 -12.34 6.55 -5.62
CA HIS A 113 -11.73 7.87 -5.49
C HIS A 113 -11.56 8.22 -4.01
N GLY A 114 -10.32 8.15 -3.52
CA GLY A 114 -9.93 8.73 -2.23
C GLY A 114 -9.33 7.76 -1.21
N PHE A 115 -9.33 6.44 -1.46
CA PHE A 115 -8.69 5.45 -0.58
C PHE A 115 -7.34 4.98 -1.11
N GLU A 116 -6.34 4.97 -0.23
CA GLU A 116 -5.08 4.27 -0.40
C GLU A 116 -4.66 3.54 0.90
N ALA A 117 -3.94 2.44 0.74
CA ALA A 117 -3.34 1.71 1.86
C ALA A 117 -2.04 1.06 1.42
N GLY A 118 -1.20 0.77 2.41
CA GLY A 118 0.09 0.16 2.15
C GLY A 118 0.92 -0.01 3.41
N ILE A 119 2.23 -0.03 3.17
CA ILE A 119 3.24 -0.09 4.22
C ILE A 119 3.97 1.25 4.22
N CYS A 120 4.27 1.79 5.38
CA CYS A 120 5.09 3.00 5.48
C CYS A 120 6.20 2.83 6.50
N TYR A 121 7.30 3.54 6.25
CA TYR A 121 8.40 3.72 7.17
C TYR A 121 8.33 5.11 7.77
N ALA A 122 8.20 5.18 9.09
CA ALA A 122 8.14 6.41 9.88
C ALA A 122 9.12 6.30 11.07
N PRO A 123 10.35 6.82 10.94
CA PRO A 123 11.41 6.63 11.93
C PRO A 123 11.07 7.25 13.30
N ASP A 124 10.31 8.35 13.30
CA ASP A 124 9.88 9.08 14.50
C ASP A 124 8.63 8.46 15.16
N GLY A 125 8.12 7.37 14.59
CA GLY A 125 7.02 6.58 15.13
C GLY A 125 5.61 7.15 14.92
N ARG A 126 5.48 8.24 14.16
CA ARG A 126 4.19 8.80 13.74
C ARG A 126 4.19 9.03 12.24
N PRO A 127 3.52 8.15 11.46
CA PRO A 127 3.33 8.38 10.03
C PRO A 127 2.68 9.74 9.79
N GLN A 128 3.32 10.56 8.96
CA GLN A 128 2.82 11.83 8.45
C GLN A 128 2.19 11.54 7.08
N ILE A 129 0.88 11.37 7.06
CA ILE A 129 0.13 10.96 5.89
C ILE A 129 -1.15 11.80 5.84
N GLU A 130 -1.38 12.48 4.72
CA GLU A 130 -2.63 13.20 4.49
C GLU A 130 -3.83 12.24 4.49
N PHE A 131 -4.95 12.66 5.09
CA PHE A 131 -6.19 11.87 5.20
C PHE A 131 -6.05 10.51 5.88
N LEU A 132 -5.07 10.36 6.77
CA LEU A 132 -4.85 9.13 7.53
C LEU A 132 -6.07 8.77 8.39
N THR A 133 -6.61 7.58 8.18
CA THR A 133 -7.79 7.06 8.90
C THR A 133 -7.43 5.88 9.79
N ALA A 134 -6.44 5.08 9.42
CA ALA A 134 -5.94 3.98 10.27
C ALA A 134 -4.42 3.84 10.21
N THR A 135 -3.83 3.48 11.34
CA THR A 135 -2.40 3.11 11.44
C THR A 135 -2.22 1.95 12.38
N LYS A 136 -1.31 1.03 12.05
CA LYS A 136 -0.90 -0.02 12.96
C LYS A 136 0.57 -0.37 12.85
N HIS A 137 1.24 -0.49 13.98
CA HIS A 137 2.64 -0.89 14.06
C HIS A 137 2.81 -2.34 13.58
N LEU A 138 3.82 -2.60 12.75
CA LEU A 138 4.16 -3.95 12.26
C LEU A 138 5.24 -4.62 13.12
N SER A 139 5.72 -5.80 12.77
CA SER A 139 6.72 -6.52 13.58
C SER A 139 8.09 -5.84 13.64
N VAL A 140 8.39 -4.92 12.71
CA VAL A 140 9.66 -4.22 12.60
C VAL A 140 9.51 -2.78 13.08
N LYS A 141 10.41 -2.32 13.95
CA LYS A 141 10.39 -0.95 14.47
C LYS A 141 10.45 0.06 13.33
N GLY A 142 9.59 1.08 13.40
CA GLY A 142 9.52 2.14 12.40
C GLY A 142 8.66 1.80 11.19
N TRP A 143 8.15 0.56 11.08
CA TRP A 143 7.28 0.13 10.00
C TRP A 143 5.83 0.02 10.46
N TYR A 144 4.93 0.53 9.62
CA TYR A 144 3.50 0.60 9.92
C TYR A 144 2.69 0.17 8.70
N TYR A 145 1.58 -0.51 8.96
CA TYR A 145 0.45 -0.53 8.04
C TYR A 145 -0.31 0.80 8.18
N TYR A 146 -0.80 1.32 7.06
CA TYR A 146 -1.61 2.53 7.06
C TYR A 146 -2.77 2.43 6.08
N GLU A 147 -3.84 3.17 6.39
CA GLU A 147 -4.96 3.48 5.51
C GLU A 147 -5.16 5.00 5.50
N ALA A 148 -5.34 5.57 4.32
CA ALA A 148 -5.74 6.96 4.13
C ALA A 148 -6.97 7.00 3.23
N ASP A 149 -8.04 7.63 3.71
CA ASP A 149 -9.30 7.75 2.98
C ASP A 149 -9.85 9.16 3.16
N TYR A 150 -9.86 9.95 2.09
CA TYR A 150 -10.37 11.32 2.12
C TYR A 150 -11.84 11.39 2.57
N ASN A 151 -12.69 10.47 2.10
CA ASN A 151 -14.13 10.51 2.35
C ASN A 151 -14.46 10.13 3.79
N GLU A 152 -13.76 9.15 4.35
CA GLU A 152 -13.87 8.82 5.76
C GLU A 152 -13.27 9.94 6.63
N TRP A 153 -12.08 10.42 6.29
CA TRP A 153 -11.39 11.48 7.03
C TRP A 153 -12.24 12.74 7.16
N ARG A 154 -12.84 13.22 6.05
CA ARG A 154 -13.69 14.42 6.03
C ARG A 154 -15.01 14.29 6.79
N THR A 155 -15.41 13.06 7.13
CA THR A 155 -16.64 12.79 7.88
C THR A 155 -16.35 12.75 9.39
N ASN A 156 -15.11 12.42 9.77
CA ASN A 156 -14.68 12.24 11.15
C ASN A 156 -13.84 13.42 11.71
N ASN A 157 -13.47 14.40 10.88
CA ASN A 157 -12.72 15.61 11.24
C ASN A 157 -13.37 16.86 10.63
#